data_AF-A0A4Q2RVC2-F1
#
_entry.id   AF-A0A4Q2RVC2-F1
#
_cell.length_a   1.000
_cell.length_b   1.000
_cell.length_c   1.000
_cell.angle_alpha   90.00
_cell.angle_beta   90.00
_cell.angle_gamma   90.00
#
_symmetry.space_group_name_H-M   'P 1'
#
loop_
_entity.id
_entity.type
_entity.pdbx_description
1 polymer ?
#
loop_
_entity_poly.entity_id
_entity_poly.type
_entity_poly.pdbx_seq_one_letter_code
_entity_poly.pdbx_strand_id
1 'polypeptide(L)' 'MAAGHGNTPAAWTAVSVAMLGFVVGSVALLQVPTQMTLLWVGIVIALVAFPLFLVLAKLGLHASEH' A
#
# COMPACT_ATOMS: atom_id res chain seq x y z
N MET A 1 16.09 -6.53 -12.60
CA MET A 1 14.74 -5.99 -12.26
C MET A 1 13.90 -6.12 -13.52
N ALA A 2 12.71 -6.73 -13.44
CA ALA A 2 11.86 -6.88 -14.63
C ALA A 2 11.54 -5.49 -15.20
N ALA A 3 11.88 -5.22 -16.46
CA ALA A 3 11.62 -3.95 -17.16
C ALA A 3 10.13 -3.79 -17.53
N GLY A 4 9.23 -4.07 -16.57
CA GLY A 4 7.78 -3.99 -16.71
C GLY A 4 7.23 -2.72 -16.06
N HIS A 5 6.13 -2.22 -16.62
CA HIS A 5 5.40 -1.04 -16.19
C HIS A 5 5.31 -0.87 -14.67
N GLY A 6 5.57 0.34 -14.18
CA GLY A 6 5.43 0.66 -12.75
C GLY A 6 6.53 0.06 -11.85
N ASN A 7 7.66 -0.40 -12.39
CA ASN A 7 8.80 -0.84 -11.57
C ASN A 7 9.62 0.35 -11.03
N THR A 8 8.95 1.26 -10.30
CA THR A 8 9.53 2.48 -9.76
C THR A 8 9.48 2.48 -8.24
N PRO A 9 10.38 3.20 -7.54
CA PRO A 9 10.35 3.25 -6.09
C PRO A 9 9.00 3.73 -5.52
N ALA A 10 8.36 4.71 -6.15
CA ALA A 10 7.04 5.19 -5.74
C ALA A 10 5.97 4.09 -5.85
N ALA A 11 5.95 3.35 -6.95
CA ALA A 11 4.97 2.30 -7.19
C ALA A 11 5.14 1.12 -6.23
N TRP A 12 6.36 0.60 -6.05
CA TRP A 12 6.60 -0.49 -5.10
C TRP A 12 6.31 -0.11 -3.66
N THR A 13 6.64 1.13 -3.27
CA THR A 13 6.31 1.62 -1.93
C THR A 13 4.80 1.65 -1.72
N ALA A 14 4.04 2.18 -2.68
CA ALA A 14 2.58 2.22 -2.60
C ALA A 14 1.97 0.81 -2.55
N VAL A 15 2.44 -0.12 -3.39
CA VAL A 15 1.99 -1.52 -3.37
C VAL A 15 2.29 -2.19 -2.03
N SER A 16 3.50 -2.02 -1.49
CA SER A 16 3.87 -2.59 -0.19
C SER A 16 2.97 -2.06 0.95
N VAL A 17 2.69 -0.76 0.98
CA VAL A 17 1.79 -0.17 1.99
C VAL A 17 0.36 -0.67 1.83
N ALA A 18 -0.15 -0.75 0.59
CA ALA A 18 -1.47 -1.30 0.33
C ALA A 18 -1.59 -2.77 0.77
N MET A 19 -0.55 -3.58 0.49
CA MET A 19 -0.47 -4.98 0.92
C MET A 19 -0.41 -5.12 2.44
N LEU A 20 0.29 -4.24 3.15
CA LEU A 20 0.28 -4.21 4.61
C LEU A 20 -1.13 -3.95 5.15
N GLY A 21 -1.85 -2.96 4.61
CA GLY A 21 -3.24 -2.70 4.99
C GLY A 21 -4.16 -3.88 4.72
N PHE A 22 -4.01 -4.54 3.57
CA PHE A 22 -4.74 -5.75 3.22
C PHE A 22 -4.48 -6.91 4.19
N VAL A 23 -3.22 -7.16 4.56
CA VAL A 23 -2.85 -8.21 5.53
C VAL A 23 -3.46 -7.90 6.90
N VAL A 24 -3.34 -6.67 7.39
CA VAL A 24 -3.91 -6.25 8.68
C VAL A 24 -5.44 -6.42 8.68
N GLY A 25 -6.12 -5.97 7.63
CA GLY A 25 -7.58 -6.15 7.49
C GLY A 25 -7.98 -7.62 7.43
N SER A 26 -7.21 -8.45 6.71
CA SER A 26 -7.45 -9.90 6.63
C SER A 26 -7.32 -10.58 7.99
N VAL A 27 -6.30 -10.24 8.78
CA VAL A 27 -6.13 -10.76 10.15
C VAL A 27 -7.31 -10.39 11.06
N ALA A 28 -7.85 -9.18 10.90
CA ALA A 28 -9.05 -8.74 11.64
C ALA A 28 -10.28 -9.60 11.32
N LEU A 29 -10.48 -9.93 10.03
CA LEU A 29 -11.58 -10.79 9.55
C LEU A 29 -11.50 -12.23 10.02
N LEU A 30 -10.30 -12.73 10.35
CA LEU A 30 -10.11 -14.08 10.88
C LEU A 30 -10.48 -14.22 12.37
N GLN A 31 -10.71 -13.12 13.08
CA GLN A 31 -11.11 -13.17 14.50
C GLN A 31 -12.61 -13.45 14.65
N VAL A 32 -12.99 -14.12 15.74
CA VAL A 32 -14.39 -14.38 16.11
C VAL A 32 -14.65 -13.88 17.54
N PRO A 33 -15.43 -12.80 17.74
CA PRO A 33 -16.01 -11.94 16.70
C PRO A 33 -14.94 -11.16 15.95
N THR A 34 -15.29 -10.67 14.76
CA THR A 34 -14.38 -9.86 13.94
C THR A 34 -13.92 -8.61 14.70
N GLN A 35 -12.62 -8.35 14.66
CA GLN A 35 -12.02 -7.23 15.39
C GLN A 35 -12.18 -5.93 14.58
N MET A 36 -13.25 -5.18 14.83
CA MET A 36 -13.62 -4.00 14.01
C MET A 36 -12.55 -2.91 14.00
N THR A 37 -11.87 -2.66 15.12
CA THR A 37 -10.84 -1.62 15.20
C THR A 37 -9.68 -1.91 14.24
N LEU A 38 -9.20 -3.14 14.19
CA LEU A 38 -8.09 -3.60 13.38
C LEU A 38 -8.47 -3.65 11.89
N LEU A 39 -9.73 -3.99 11.59
CA LEU A 39 -10.27 -3.86 10.24
C LEU A 39 -10.17 -2.42 9.75
N TRP A 40 -10.62 -1.45 10.55
CA TRP A 40 -10.51 -0.03 10.20
C TRP A 40 -9.06 0.46 10.10
N VAL A 41 -8.17 -0.02 10.96
CA VAL A 41 -6.72 0.25 10.84
C VAL A 41 -6.19 -0.25 9.49
N GLY A 42 -6.51 -1.49 9.11
CA GLY A 42 -6.12 -2.04 7.81
C GLY A 42 -6.64 -1.24 6.63
N ILE A 43 -7.91 -0.80 6.68
CA ILE A 43 -8.53 0.07 5.67
C ILE A 43 -7.78 1.40 5.56
N VAL A 44 -7.52 2.07 6.68
CA VAL A 44 -6.79 3.35 6.69
C VAL A 44 -5.39 3.20 6.10
N ILE A 45 -4.65 2.14 6.46
CA ILE A 45 -3.32 1.88 5.89
C ILE A 45 -3.41 1.70 4.37
N ALA A 46 -4.37 0.90 3.89
CA ALA A 46 -4.55 0.66 2.46
C ALA A 46 -4.90 1.96 1.71
N LEU A 47 -5.77 2.81 2.27
CA LEU A 47 -6.15 4.09 1.68
C LEU A 47 -4.99 5.10 1.65
N VAL A 48 -4.10 5.08 2.64
CA VAL A 48 -2.91 5.95 2.71
C VAL A 48 -1.89 5.64 1.60
N ALA A 49 -1.92 4.44 1.01
CA ALA A 49 -1.02 4.09 -0.10
C ALA A 49 -1.13 5.04 -1.30
N PHE A 50 -2.34 5.53 -1.61
CA PHE A 50 -2.57 6.44 -2.74
C PHE A 50 -1.96 7.84 -2.52
N PRO A 51 -2.26 8.58 -1.43
CA PRO A 51 -1.62 9.87 -1.18
C PRO A 51 -0.09 9.72 -1.01
N LEU A 52 0.39 8.61 -0.44
CA LEU A 52 1.83 8.33 -0.38
C LEU A 52 2.45 8.24 -1.78
N PHE A 53 1.82 7.52 -2.70
CA PHE A 53 2.26 7.48 -4.10
C PHE A 53 2.34 8.89 -4.71
N LEU A 54 1.31 9.72 -4.52
CA LEU A 54 1.29 11.09 -5.03
C LEU A 54 2.45 11.93 -4.49
N VAL A 55 2.77 11.80 -3.19
CA VAL A 55 3.93 12.47 -2.60
C VAL A 55 5.23 11.98 -3.23
N LEU A 56 5.45 10.67 -3.32
CA LEU A 56 6.66 10.10 -3.91
C LEU A 56 6.80 10.47 -5.41
N ALA A 57 5.69 10.56 -6.12
CA ALA A 57 5.66 11.02 -7.50
C ALA A 57 6.10 12.48 -7.62
N LYS A 58 5.64 13.36 -6.71
CA LYS A 58 6.09 14.76 -6.63
C LYS A 58 7.58 14.89 -6.29
N LEU A 59 8.15 13.90 -5.59
CA LEU A 59 9.59 13.81 -5.33
C LEU A 59 10.39 13.20 -6.50
N GLY A 60 9.75 12.91 -7.63
CA GLY A 60 10.41 12.36 -8.83
C GLY A 60 10.61 10.85 -8.83
N LEU A 61 10.13 10.13 -7.82
CA LEU A 61 10.37 8.68 -7.65
C LEU A 61 9.41 7.77 -8.44
N HIS A 62 8.58 8.35 -9.32
CA HIS A 62 7.57 7.63 -10.11
C HIS A 62 8.06 7.21 -11.49
N ALA A 63 9.28 7.59 -11.88
CA ALA A 63 9.92 7.18 -13.11
C ALA A 63 11.04 6.18 -12.80
N SER A 64 11.17 5.15 -13.65
CA SER A 64 12.38 4.33 -13.72
C SER A 64 13.25 4.95 -14.80
N GLU A 65 14.42 5.49 -14.45
CA GLU A 65 15.42 5.90 -15.45
C GLU A 65 15.89 4.64 -16.22
N HIS A 66 15.34 4.46 -17.41
CA HIS A 66 15.79 3.50 -18.42
C HIS A 66 15.72 4.16 -19.79
#